data_AF-A0A9P8CZC0-F1
#
_entry.id   AF-A0A9P8CZC0-F1
#
_cell.length_a   1.000
_cell.length_b   1.000
_cell.length_c   1.000
_cell.angle_alpha   90.00
_cell.angle_beta   90.00
_cell.angle_gamma   90.00
#
_symmetry.space_group_name_H-M   'P 1'
#
loop_
_entity.id
_entity.type
_entity.pdbx_description
1 polymer ?
#
loop_
_entity_poly.entity_id
_entity_poly.type
_entity_poly.pdbx_seq_one_letter_code
_entity_poly.pdbx_strand_id
1 'polypeptide(L)'
;MSFLPPDPNVFYPIPPGQLPPGFIPPPPGTAVRGIPIVVPLGLEMLISPEGFPVFVPERTVAPPPPYVPTTPTTNNTSPALSQHLNHQQQYPQSTPTPPSRHNTLSSHHSSSSPFSAPPPVPTVPPMSISQGFPTQMPMPMPEPLHQQQQQCQRPAGPPPAPPPTSSSQAQAAAAALPGGLTFASIVTSFRTSSESVSAWTFYSLGLVQHPGQKEIAITLRQRPGNYTLEAIQPLMYQLYHQMNAHIQSSGRPLSAGDVFPCQLNTPDRGPLDVAILLIHAPPECKSTLENKDVLYGLIATLEEMAVFSKYGAARCLTNMGNDLETWPVPLWSDWSRPSLVTLQDFSGSLTERVPVLMTRNIVATLDTLSHRLTLVVSASALDLIQADLRRFPPAQPGVISDLARCTFLLDVDAGAQAYLTWRTGQAGPAIFNARPNPTSFHGCWMSFSGIGPTQEATVAEGIAAVEDGIELKMRAVTWERLYQALISKTPATVPVGSETIQLSYA
;
A
#
# COMPACT_ATOMS: atom_id res chain seq x y z
N MET A 1 -31.44 18.91 18.52
CA MET A 1 -30.25 19.76 18.75
C MET A 1 -29.32 19.51 17.57
N SER A 2 -29.09 20.51 16.73
CA SER A 2 -28.22 20.41 15.55
C SER A 2 -26.76 20.42 16.00
N PHE A 3 -26.04 19.33 15.73
CA PHE A 3 -24.60 19.25 15.95
C PHE A 3 -23.90 20.03 14.84
N LEU A 4 -23.30 21.16 15.19
CA LEU A 4 -22.39 21.87 14.29
C LEU A 4 -21.01 21.24 14.46
N PRO A 5 -20.40 20.71 13.39
CA PRO A 5 -19.03 20.20 13.47
C PRO A 5 -18.07 21.35 13.83
N PRO A 6 -17.03 21.08 14.65
CA PRO A 6 -16.05 22.09 15.03
C PRO A 6 -15.31 22.62 13.80
N ASP A 7 -15.00 23.92 13.82
CA ASP A 7 -14.25 24.60 12.75
C ASP A 7 -12.81 24.05 12.69
N PRO A 8 -12.35 23.50 11.55
CA PRO A 8 -11.03 22.92 11.43
C PRO A 8 -9.88 23.93 11.60
N ASN A 9 -10.16 25.24 11.62
CA ASN A 9 -9.17 26.29 11.82
C ASN A 9 -9.14 26.84 13.25
N VAL A 10 -10.00 26.35 14.16
CA VAL A 10 -10.07 26.81 15.54
C VAL A 10 -9.30 25.87 16.44
N PHE A 11 -8.26 26.39 17.09
CA PHE A 11 -7.50 25.68 18.11
C PHE A 11 -8.31 25.63 19.40
N TYR A 12 -8.80 24.45 19.78
CA TYR A 12 -9.48 24.25 21.06
C TYR A 12 -8.43 24.01 22.15
N PRO A 13 -8.26 24.91 23.13
CA PRO A 13 -7.30 24.70 24.20
C PRO A 13 -7.72 23.49 25.05
N ILE A 14 -6.78 22.58 25.28
CA ILE A 14 -6.96 21.47 26.23
C ILE A 14 -7.07 22.08 27.64
N PRO A 15 -8.09 21.72 28.45
CA PRO A 15 -8.23 22.23 29.80
C PRO A 15 -6.97 21.97 30.64
N PRO A 16 -6.52 22.93 31.47
CA PRO A 16 -5.37 22.75 32.33
C PRO A 16 -5.58 21.54 33.27
N GLY A 17 -4.61 20.61 33.30
CA GLY A 17 -4.59 19.46 34.21
C GLY A 17 -4.72 18.07 33.56
N GLN A 18 -4.92 17.97 32.24
CA GLN A 18 -5.04 16.68 31.54
C GLN A 18 -3.76 16.16 30.88
N LEU A 19 -2.65 16.89 30.96
CA LEU A 19 -1.37 16.46 30.38
C LEU A 19 -0.34 16.19 31.48
N PRO A 20 0.48 15.12 31.37
CA PRO A 20 1.56 14.85 32.30
C PRO A 20 2.50 16.06 32.40
N PRO A 21 3.06 16.37 33.59
CA PRO A 21 4.05 17.42 33.74
C PRO A 21 5.22 17.21 32.76
N GLY A 22 5.47 18.20 31.88
CA GLY A 22 6.55 18.14 30.88
C GLY A 22 6.13 17.70 29.46
N PHE A 23 4.85 17.43 29.20
CA PHE A 23 4.38 17.12 27.85
C PHE A 23 4.38 18.38 26.97
N ILE A 24 5.18 18.36 25.90
CA ILE A 24 5.16 19.35 24.83
C ILE A 24 4.46 18.69 23.64
N PRO A 25 3.32 19.20 23.15
CA PRO A 25 2.67 18.63 21.98
C PRO A 25 3.62 18.71 20.77
N PRO A 26 3.73 17.64 19.97
CA PRO A 26 4.58 17.66 18.79
C PRO A 26 4.09 18.70 17.77
N PRO A 27 4.98 19.30 16.97
CA PRO A 27 4.58 20.21 15.90
C PRO A 27 3.67 19.52 14.88
N PRO A 28 2.77 20.27 14.22
CA PRO A 28 1.96 19.75 13.11
C PRO A 28 2.83 19.06 12.06
N GLY A 29 2.46 17.84 11.65
CA GLY A 29 3.21 17.03 10.68
C GLY A 29 4.27 16.09 11.27
N THR A 30 4.47 16.08 12.59
CA THR A 30 5.37 15.12 13.25
C THR A 30 4.61 13.85 13.60
N ALA A 31 5.00 12.70 13.03
CA ALA A 31 4.45 11.40 13.44
C ALA A 31 4.83 11.13 14.90
N VAL A 32 3.84 10.87 15.76
CA VAL A 32 4.11 10.32 17.09
C VAL A 32 4.27 8.83 16.90
N ARG A 33 5.41 8.26 17.29
CA ARG A 33 5.60 6.81 17.29
C ARG A 33 4.53 6.20 18.20
N GLY A 34 3.45 5.70 17.61
CA GLY A 34 2.52 4.81 18.30
C GLY A 34 3.33 3.63 18.80
N ILE A 35 3.13 3.22 20.04
CA ILE A 35 3.56 1.89 20.47
C ILE A 35 2.85 0.93 19.51
N PRO A 36 3.56 0.06 18.76
CA PRO A 36 2.90 -0.86 17.85
C PRO A 36 1.93 -1.71 18.65
N ILE A 37 0.63 -1.49 18.42
CA ILE A 37 -0.41 -2.28 19.05
C ILE A 37 -0.51 -3.55 18.21
N VAL A 38 0.17 -4.60 18.67
CA VAL A 38 0.12 -5.91 18.03
C VAL A 38 -1.23 -6.55 18.36
N VAL A 39 -2.07 -6.78 17.36
CA VAL A 39 -3.33 -7.52 17.49
C VAL A 39 -3.03 -9.02 17.66
N PRO A 40 -3.36 -9.66 18.80
CA PRO A 40 -3.14 -11.08 18.99
C PRO A 40 -4.06 -11.94 18.10
N LEU A 41 -3.56 -13.08 17.62
CA LEU A 41 -4.34 -14.08 16.86
C LEU A 41 -5.56 -14.57 17.66
N GLY A 42 -6.72 -14.67 17.00
CA GLY A 42 -7.98 -15.10 17.61
C GLY A 42 -8.71 -14.02 18.41
N LEU A 43 -8.25 -12.76 18.34
CA LEU A 43 -8.94 -11.60 18.88
C LEU A 43 -9.40 -10.68 17.74
N GLU A 44 -10.64 -10.22 17.83
CA GLU A 44 -11.15 -9.12 17.02
C GLU A 44 -10.74 -7.80 17.67
N MET A 45 -10.23 -6.87 16.87
CA MET A 45 -9.94 -5.50 17.33
C MET A 45 -11.23 -4.69 17.24
N LEU A 46 -11.81 -4.38 18.39
CA LEU A 46 -12.89 -3.40 18.51
C LEU A 46 -12.31 -2.05 18.95
N ILE A 47 -13.02 -0.96 18.67
CA ILE A 47 -12.69 0.35 19.22
C ILE A 47 -13.70 0.62 20.34
N SER A 48 -13.22 0.90 21.55
CA SER A 48 -14.08 1.27 22.68
C SER A 48 -14.82 2.59 22.39
N PRO A 49 -15.91 2.90 23.10
CA PRO A 49 -16.58 4.19 22.98
C PRO A 49 -15.65 5.40 23.20
N GLU A 50 -14.55 5.20 23.94
CA GLU A 50 -13.52 6.20 24.23
C GLU A 50 -12.40 6.25 23.18
N GLY A 51 -12.47 5.45 22.11
CA GLY A 51 -11.53 5.47 21.00
C GLY A 51 -10.27 4.61 21.20
N PHE A 52 -10.24 3.74 22.21
CA PHE A 52 -9.11 2.83 22.43
C PHE A 52 -9.34 1.48 21.74
N PRO A 53 -8.33 0.90 21.08
CA PRO A 53 -8.44 -0.46 20.58
C PRO A 53 -8.56 -1.44 21.76
N VAL A 54 -9.62 -2.24 21.73
CA VAL A 54 -9.93 -3.32 22.67
C VAL A 54 -9.94 -4.63 21.91
N PHE A 55 -9.15 -5.58 22.38
CA PHE A 55 -9.10 -6.92 21.79
C PHE A 55 -10.10 -7.82 22.49
N VAL A 56 -11.10 -8.31 21.75
CA VAL A 56 -12.07 -9.27 22.26
C VAL A 56 -11.86 -10.62 21.61
N PRO A 57 -12.06 -11.75 22.31
CA PRO A 57 -12.06 -13.06 21.68
C PRO A 57 -12.99 -13.08 20.48
N GLU A 58 -12.50 -13.61 19.35
CA GLU A 58 -13.30 -13.86 18.16
C GLU A 58 -14.56 -14.63 18.61
N ARG A 59 -15.76 -14.13 18.25
CA ARG A 59 -17.01 -14.75 18.69
C ARG A 59 -17.10 -16.15 18.08
N THR A 60 -16.63 -17.16 18.81
CA THR A 60 -16.97 -18.55 18.54
C THR A 60 -18.46 -18.69 18.74
N VAL A 61 -19.20 -18.66 17.64
CA VAL A 61 -20.58 -19.14 17.60
C VAL A 61 -20.51 -20.58 18.09
N ALA A 62 -21.11 -20.85 19.25
CA ALA A 62 -21.17 -22.21 19.78
C ALA A 62 -21.72 -23.12 18.67
N PRO A 63 -21.11 -24.29 18.41
CA PRO A 63 -21.63 -25.21 17.42
C PRO A 63 -23.11 -25.45 17.73
N PRO A 64 -24.00 -25.43 16.72
CA PRO A 64 -25.41 -25.69 16.96
C PRO A 64 -25.55 -27.01 17.72
N PRO A 65 -26.43 -27.08 18.73
CA PRO A 65 -26.61 -28.31 19.49
C PRO A 65 -26.89 -29.47 18.52
N PRO A 66 -26.34 -30.67 18.77
CA PRO A 66 -26.58 -31.81 17.91
C PRO A 66 -28.09 -31.98 17.73
N TYR A 67 -28.49 -32.08 16.46
CA TYR A 67 -29.88 -32.26 16.06
C TYR A 67 -30.44 -33.49 16.77
N VAL A 68 -31.27 -33.28 17.80
CA VAL A 68 -32.03 -34.35 18.45
C VAL A 68 -33.25 -34.59 17.57
N PRO A 69 -33.36 -35.74 16.88
CA PRO A 69 -34.56 -36.04 16.11
C PRO A 69 -35.73 -36.15 17.07
N THR A 70 -36.65 -35.19 17.00
CA THR A 70 -37.93 -35.26 17.70
C THR A 70 -38.76 -36.37 17.06
N THR A 71 -38.97 -37.45 17.81
CA THR A 71 -39.93 -38.50 17.50
C THR A 71 -41.33 -37.90 17.32
N PRO A 72 -42.04 -38.18 16.23
CA PRO A 72 -43.40 -37.71 16.05
C PRO A 72 -44.33 -38.44 17.01
N THR A 73 -44.95 -37.71 17.92
CA THR A 73 -46.08 -38.16 18.73
C THR A 73 -47.31 -38.28 17.83
N THR A 74 -47.61 -39.50 17.42
CA THR A 74 -48.88 -39.90 16.81
C THR A 74 -49.98 -39.91 17.88
N ASN A 75 -50.94 -39.00 17.78
CA ASN A 75 -52.28 -39.21 18.34
C ASN A 75 -53.30 -39.12 17.21
N ASN A 76 -53.78 -40.30 16.83
CA ASN A 76 -54.92 -40.54 15.95
C ASN A 76 -56.22 -40.33 16.72
N THR A 77 -57.20 -39.67 16.11
CA THR A 77 -58.59 -40.17 16.11
C THR A 77 -59.41 -39.57 14.96
N SER A 78 -60.11 -40.47 14.26
CA SER A 78 -61.40 -40.29 13.55
C SER A 78 -61.41 -40.13 12.02
N PRO A 79 -62.46 -40.65 11.34
CA PRO A 79 -62.25 -41.64 10.27
C PRO A 79 -62.87 -41.30 8.91
N ALA A 80 -62.59 -42.20 7.95
CA ALA A 80 -63.36 -42.53 6.74
C ALA A 80 -63.40 -41.52 5.58
N LEU A 81 -62.78 -41.88 4.44
CA LEU A 81 -63.50 -42.32 3.24
C LEU A 81 -62.55 -42.82 2.13
N SER A 82 -63.05 -43.84 1.44
CA SER A 82 -62.50 -44.68 0.38
C SER A 82 -62.02 -43.94 -0.88
N GLN A 83 -60.96 -44.45 -1.56
CA GLN A 83 -61.05 -45.15 -2.86
C GLN A 83 -59.67 -45.30 -3.56
N HIS A 84 -59.42 -46.53 -4.04
CA HIS A 84 -58.65 -46.98 -5.22
C HIS A 84 -57.52 -46.11 -5.82
N LEU A 85 -56.31 -46.68 -5.98
CA LEU A 85 -55.93 -47.45 -7.19
C LEU A 85 -54.53 -48.10 -7.08
N ASN A 86 -54.43 -49.30 -7.64
CA ASN A 86 -53.24 -50.15 -7.81
C ASN A 86 -52.17 -49.52 -8.71
N HIS A 87 -50.89 -49.79 -8.42
CA HIS A 87 -49.98 -50.46 -9.37
C HIS A 87 -48.74 -51.03 -8.65
N GLN A 88 -48.61 -52.36 -8.73
CA GLN A 88 -47.42 -53.14 -8.36
C GLN A 88 -46.34 -53.01 -9.42
N GLN A 89 -45.07 -52.91 -9.02
CA GLN A 89 -43.97 -53.59 -9.71
C GLN A 89 -42.96 -54.12 -8.68
N GLN A 90 -42.76 -55.44 -8.74
CA GLN A 90 -41.86 -56.25 -7.93
C GLN A 90 -40.45 -56.24 -8.55
N TYR A 91 -39.42 -56.20 -7.72
CA TYR A 91 -38.08 -56.69 -8.06
C TYR A 91 -37.58 -57.61 -6.93
N PRO A 92 -36.88 -58.72 -7.25
CA PRO A 92 -36.57 -59.76 -6.28
C PRO A 92 -35.30 -59.50 -5.47
N GLN A 93 -35.35 -60.01 -4.24
CA GLN A 93 -34.25 -60.15 -3.29
C GLN A 93 -33.24 -61.22 -3.73
N SER A 94 -31.97 -60.99 -3.41
CA SER A 94 -31.01 -62.06 -3.18
C SER A 94 -30.02 -61.66 -2.08
N THR A 95 -30.16 -62.31 -0.92
CA THR A 95 -29.12 -62.44 0.12
C THR A 95 -28.07 -63.48 -0.32
N PRO A 96 -26.84 -63.41 0.20
CA PRO A 96 -26.49 -64.42 1.22
C PRO A 96 -25.60 -63.89 2.38
N THR A 97 -25.71 -64.63 3.49
CA THR A 97 -25.03 -64.51 4.78
C THR A 97 -23.58 -65.08 4.79
N PRO A 98 -22.80 -64.91 5.88
CA PRO A 98 -21.34 -64.77 5.88
C PRO A 98 -20.56 -66.05 6.27
N PRO A 99 -19.21 -65.96 6.32
CA PRO A 99 -18.51 -66.59 7.45
C PRO A 99 -17.43 -65.72 8.13
N SER A 100 -17.53 -65.72 9.46
CA SER A 100 -16.52 -65.78 10.53
C SER A 100 -15.06 -65.32 10.36
N ARG A 101 -14.73 -64.38 11.25
CA ARG A 101 -13.46 -64.01 11.92
C ARG A 101 -12.21 -64.90 11.74
N HIS A 102 -11.07 -64.23 11.48
CA HIS A 102 -9.81 -64.43 12.23
C HIS A 102 -9.01 -63.11 12.30
N ASN A 103 -8.48 -62.82 13.49
CA ASN A 103 -7.57 -61.71 13.80
C ASN A 103 -6.16 -61.98 13.24
N THR A 104 -5.52 -60.97 12.66
CA THR A 104 -4.05 -60.77 12.72
C THR A 104 -3.71 -59.31 12.46
N LEU A 105 -2.91 -58.73 13.37
CA LEU A 105 -2.19 -57.47 13.19
C LEU A 105 -1.26 -57.55 11.97
N SER A 106 -1.05 -56.44 11.24
CA SER A 106 0.28 -55.87 10.93
C SER A 106 0.23 -54.74 9.87
N SER A 107 0.82 -53.60 10.24
CA SER A 107 1.57 -52.61 9.45
C SER A 107 1.12 -52.29 8.01
N HIS A 108 0.54 -51.11 7.84
CA HIS A 108 0.38 -50.44 6.55
C HIS A 108 1.74 -49.99 5.99
N HIS A 109 2.14 -50.58 4.86
CA HIS A 109 3.00 -49.93 3.87
C HIS A 109 2.12 -49.06 2.97
N SER A 110 2.36 -47.76 2.98
CA SER A 110 1.76 -46.80 2.05
C SER A 110 2.47 -46.88 0.70
N SER A 111 1.73 -47.36 -0.30
CA SER A 111 2.08 -47.32 -1.72
C SER A 111 1.96 -45.90 -2.25
N SER A 112 3.05 -45.39 -2.82
CA SER A 112 3.13 -44.14 -3.58
C SER A 112 2.49 -44.30 -4.96
N SER A 113 1.54 -43.42 -5.29
CA SER A 113 1.04 -43.23 -6.65
C SER A 113 2.00 -42.35 -7.45
N PRO A 114 2.25 -42.62 -8.74
CA PRO A 114 3.16 -41.83 -9.56
C PRO A 114 2.49 -40.52 -10.03
N PHE A 115 3.11 -39.40 -9.67
CA PHE A 115 2.85 -38.09 -10.25
C PHE A 115 3.39 -38.04 -11.70
N SER A 116 2.52 -37.75 -12.66
CA SER A 116 2.94 -37.41 -14.03
C SER A 116 3.53 -36.00 -14.06
N ALA A 117 4.75 -35.88 -14.58
CA ALA A 117 5.43 -34.61 -14.79
C ALA A 117 4.72 -33.76 -15.87
N PRO A 118 4.63 -32.43 -15.72
CA PRO A 118 4.14 -31.54 -16.77
C PRO A 118 5.14 -31.45 -17.93
N PRO A 119 4.66 -31.16 -19.17
CA PRO A 119 5.51 -31.07 -20.35
C PRO A 119 6.48 -29.88 -20.29
N PRO A 120 7.63 -29.96 -20.99
CA PRO A 120 8.65 -28.92 -20.99
C PRO A 120 8.16 -27.64 -21.71
N VAL A 121 8.45 -26.49 -21.11
CA VAL A 121 8.20 -25.15 -21.66
C VAL A 121 9.21 -24.86 -22.79
N PRO A 122 8.79 -24.23 -23.91
CA PRO A 122 9.69 -23.91 -25.02
C PRO A 122 10.79 -22.92 -24.61
N THR A 123 12.02 -23.23 -24.97
CA THR A 123 13.21 -22.38 -24.76
C THR A 123 13.18 -21.20 -25.73
N VAL A 124 13.17 -19.98 -25.20
CA VAL A 124 13.31 -18.74 -25.99
C VAL A 124 14.79 -18.55 -26.33
N PRO A 125 15.15 -18.25 -27.59
CA PRO A 125 16.55 -18.04 -27.99
C PRO A 125 17.11 -16.73 -27.41
N PRO A 126 18.38 -16.68 -27.01
CA PRO A 126 19.00 -15.47 -26.49
C PRO A 126 19.21 -14.43 -27.60
N MET A 127 18.80 -13.19 -27.34
CA MET A 127 19.15 -12.04 -28.19
C MET A 127 20.64 -11.73 -28.03
N SER A 128 21.40 -11.84 -29.12
CA SER A 128 22.78 -11.35 -29.21
C SER A 128 22.81 -9.82 -29.17
N ILE A 129 23.43 -9.27 -28.13
CA ILE A 129 23.79 -7.84 -28.05
C ILE A 129 25.17 -7.70 -28.68
N SER A 130 25.24 -7.11 -29.88
CA SER A 130 26.51 -6.71 -30.50
C SER A 130 27.01 -5.42 -29.82
N GLN A 131 28.09 -5.53 -29.04
CA GLN A 131 28.85 -4.37 -28.58
C GLN A 131 29.78 -3.89 -29.70
N GLY A 132 29.64 -2.63 -30.09
CA GLY A 132 30.59 -1.90 -30.93
C GLY A 132 30.97 -0.59 -30.24
N PHE A 133 32.14 -0.56 -29.59
CA PHE A 133 32.76 0.67 -29.11
C PHE A 133 33.77 1.17 -30.14
N PRO A 134 33.69 2.44 -30.59
CA PRO A 134 34.83 3.07 -31.24
C PRO A 134 35.71 3.80 -30.21
N THR A 135 36.95 3.32 -30.18
CA THR A 135 38.21 4.08 -30.29
C THR A 135 38.44 5.32 -29.41
N GLN A 136 39.47 5.17 -28.58
CA GLN A 136 40.15 6.15 -27.74
C GLN A 136 40.55 7.45 -28.47
N MET A 137 40.39 8.58 -27.79
CA MET A 137 41.07 9.85 -28.08
C MET A 137 42.03 10.19 -26.93
N PRO A 138 43.20 10.77 -27.22
CA PRO A 138 44.27 10.95 -26.23
C PRO A 138 44.05 12.16 -25.32
N MET A 139 44.24 11.96 -24.01
CA MET A 139 44.24 13.00 -22.98
C MET A 139 45.60 13.73 -22.95
N PRO A 140 45.63 15.06 -22.84
CA PRO A 140 46.86 15.81 -22.57
C PRO A 140 47.19 15.79 -21.07
N MET A 141 48.48 15.62 -20.76
CA MET A 141 49.03 15.73 -19.41
C MET A 141 48.99 17.18 -18.89
N PRO A 142 48.78 17.42 -17.58
CA PRO A 142 49.04 18.71 -16.97
C PRO A 142 50.46 18.79 -16.38
N GLU A 143 51.12 19.91 -16.66
CA GLU A 143 52.37 20.38 -16.06
C GLU A 143 52.22 20.75 -14.56
N PRO A 144 53.30 20.67 -13.77
CA PRO A 144 53.27 21.01 -12.34
C PRO A 144 53.70 22.47 -12.11
N LEU A 145 52.93 23.22 -11.32
CA LEU A 145 53.36 24.54 -10.81
C LEU A 145 53.42 24.57 -9.28
N HIS A 146 54.44 25.31 -8.85
CA HIS A 146 55.11 25.29 -7.57
C HIS A 146 54.33 25.93 -6.42
N GLN A 147 54.76 25.51 -5.22
CA GLN A 147 54.64 26.13 -3.91
C GLN A 147 54.77 27.66 -3.90
N GLN A 148 53.94 28.32 -3.09
CA GLN A 148 54.40 29.49 -2.33
C GLN A 148 53.79 29.52 -0.93
N GLN A 149 54.66 29.83 0.03
CA GLN A 149 54.46 29.80 1.47
C GLN A 149 53.89 31.12 2.03
N GLN A 150 53.46 31.02 3.29
CA GLN A 150 53.61 31.99 4.40
C GLN A 150 52.44 32.91 4.80
N GLN A 151 51.92 32.55 5.99
CA GLN A 151 51.74 33.37 7.22
C GLN A 151 50.85 34.62 7.21
N CYS A 152 49.79 34.57 8.04
CA CYS A 152 49.59 35.54 9.13
C CYS A 152 48.57 35.02 10.16
N GLN A 153 49.03 34.82 11.39
CA GLN A 153 48.21 34.58 12.57
C GLN A 153 47.64 35.91 13.09
N ARG A 154 46.36 35.94 13.47
CA ARG A 154 45.80 36.93 14.41
C ARG A 154 44.86 36.24 15.42
N PRO A 155 44.87 36.67 16.70
CA PRO A 155 44.15 36.01 17.77
C PRO A 155 42.69 36.45 17.90
N ALA A 156 41.96 35.58 18.60
CA ALA A 156 40.53 35.46 18.77
C ALA A 156 39.82 36.66 19.44
N GLY A 157 38.63 36.97 18.92
CA GLY A 157 37.53 37.58 19.66
C GLY A 157 36.33 36.62 19.72
N PRO A 158 35.52 36.63 20.78
CA PRO A 158 34.37 35.74 20.93
C PRO A 158 33.28 36.08 19.89
N PRO A 159 32.69 35.07 19.22
CA PRO A 159 31.66 35.31 18.22
C PRO A 159 30.33 35.75 18.88
N PRO A 160 29.64 36.78 18.35
CA PRO A 160 28.29 37.12 18.77
C PRO A 160 27.30 36.02 18.37
N ALA A 161 26.29 35.82 19.22
CA ALA A 161 25.21 34.86 18.99
C ALA A 161 24.49 35.13 17.66
N PRO A 162 24.24 34.10 16.82
CA PRO A 162 23.55 34.30 15.55
C PRO A 162 22.07 34.64 15.78
N PRO A 163 21.50 35.61 15.04
CA PRO A 163 20.07 35.85 15.04
C PRO A 163 19.32 34.71 14.34
N PRO A 164 18.08 34.37 14.76
CA PRO A 164 17.26 33.38 14.06
C PRO A 164 16.91 33.92 12.67
N THR A 165 17.52 33.36 11.63
CA THR A 165 17.27 33.71 10.22
C THR A 165 16.40 32.62 9.59
N SER A 166 15.09 32.81 9.63
CA SER A 166 14.15 32.08 8.78
C SER A 166 13.89 32.91 7.53
N SER A 167 14.77 32.77 6.54
CA SER A 167 14.58 33.33 5.20
C SER A 167 14.87 32.24 4.16
N SER A 168 13.82 31.76 3.49
CA SER A 168 13.93 30.90 2.31
C SER A 168 14.55 31.70 1.17
N GLN A 169 15.87 31.71 1.06
CA GLN A 169 16.55 32.23 -0.13
C GLN A 169 16.45 31.17 -1.24
N ALA A 170 15.51 31.36 -2.17
CA ALA A 170 15.56 30.71 -3.46
C ALA A 170 16.78 31.27 -4.21
N GLN A 171 17.83 30.47 -4.41
CA GLN A 171 18.94 30.87 -5.27
C GLN A 171 18.48 30.90 -6.73
N ALA A 172 18.80 32.01 -7.41
CA ALA A 172 18.33 32.33 -8.74
C ALA A 172 18.77 31.27 -9.77
N ALA A 173 17.80 30.76 -10.54
CA ALA A 173 18.04 29.87 -11.66
C ALA A 173 18.97 30.55 -12.68
N ALA A 174 20.04 29.86 -13.09
CA ALA A 174 20.79 30.25 -14.27
C ALA A 174 19.82 30.33 -15.45
N ALA A 175 19.78 31.47 -16.16
CA ALA A 175 18.81 31.73 -17.20
C ALA A 175 18.95 30.72 -18.35
N ALA A 176 18.13 29.66 -18.31
CA ALA A 176 18.00 28.71 -19.39
C ALA A 176 17.39 29.42 -20.61
N LEU A 177 17.75 28.96 -21.82
CA LEU A 177 17.03 29.34 -23.04
C LEU A 177 15.51 29.16 -22.79
N PRO A 178 14.64 30.08 -23.26
CA PRO A 178 13.19 29.91 -23.14
C PRO A 178 12.79 28.53 -23.68
N GLY A 179 12.24 27.68 -22.81
CA GLY A 179 11.88 26.30 -23.15
C GLY A 179 12.91 25.22 -22.82
N GLY A 180 14.09 25.56 -22.30
CA GLY A 180 15.07 24.58 -21.84
C GLY A 180 14.66 23.93 -20.51
N LEU A 181 14.85 22.61 -20.40
CA LEU A 181 14.69 21.89 -19.13
C LEU A 181 15.77 22.35 -18.14
N THR A 182 15.32 22.85 -17.00
CA THR A 182 16.17 23.24 -15.86
C THR A 182 15.51 22.78 -14.55
N PHE A 183 16.07 23.16 -13.42
CA PHE A 183 15.43 22.97 -12.12
C PHE A 183 15.76 24.13 -11.16
N ALA A 184 14.89 24.34 -10.18
CA ALA A 184 15.16 25.18 -9.01
C ALA A 184 15.57 24.30 -7.82
N SER A 185 16.36 24.84 -6.91
CA SER A 185 16.71 24.17 -5.65
C SER A 185 16.30 25.01 -4.45
N ILE A 186 15.66 24.40 -3.47
CA ILE A 186 15.19 25.04 -2.24
C ILE A 186 15.74 24.23 -1.05
N VAL A 187 16.19 24.90 0.01
CA VAL A 187 16.52 24.22 1.26
C VAL A 187 15.24 24.07 2.09
N THR A 188 14.94 22.85 2.51
CA THR A 188 13.78 22.51 3.34
C THR A 188 14.25 21.84 4.62
N SER A 189 13.61 22.14 5.74
CA SER A 189 13.85 21.44 7.01
C SER A 189 12.60 20.66 7.39
N PHE A 190 12.79 19.39 7.70
CA PHE A 190 11.77 18.48 8.18
C PHE A 190 12.04 18.11 9.63
N ARG A 191 10.99 17.75 10.37
CA ARG A 191 11.11 17.33 11.76
C ARG A 191 10.42 15.99 11.95
N THR A 192 11.15 15.02 12.47
CA THR A 192 10.63 13.73 12.93
C THR A 192 10.52 13.72 14.44
N SER A 193 10.10 12.58 15.00
CA SER A 193 10.09 12.39 16.45
C SER A 193 11.51 12.31 17.03
N SER A 194 12.47 11.84 16.23
CA SER A 194 13.86 11.59 16.62
C SER A 194 14.85 12.68 16.21
N GLU A 195 14.64 13.38 15.09
CA GLU A 195 15.62 14.33 14.55
C GLU A 195 15.02 15.47 13.71
N SER A 196 15.84 16.49 13.46
CA SER A 196 15.58 17.52 12.45
C SER A 196 16.44 17.23 11.22
N VAL A 197 15.82 17.16 10.06
CA VAL A 197 16.46 16.81 8.80
C VAL A 197 16.48 18.03 7.87
N SER A 198 17.67 18.53 7.55
CA SER A 198 17.84 19.49 6.47
C SER A 198 17.95 18.76 5.13
N ALA A 199 17.33 19.29 4.09
CA ALA A 199 17.28 18.68 2.77
C ALA A 199 17.32 19.72 1.65
N TRP A 200 17.81 19.33 0.48
CA TRP A 200 17.65 20.07 -0.76
C TRP A 200 16.46 19.50 -1.54
N THR A 201 15.51 20.35 -1.89
CA THR A 201 14.41 20.01 -2.79
C THR A 201 14.73 20.57 -4.17
N PHE A 202 14.91 19.67 -5.13
CA PHE A 202 15.07 19.99 -6.53
C PHE A 202 13.71 19.93 -7.20
N TYR A 203 13.38 20.94 -7.98
CA TYR A 203 12.08 21.10 -8.64
C TYR A 203 12.30 21.34 -10.13
N SER A 204 11.85 20.43 -10.99
CA SER A 204 12.01 20.59 -12.43
C SER A 204 11.22 21.79 -12.96
N LEU A 205 11.76 22.40 -14.01
CA LEU A 205 11.14 23.48 -14.76
C LEU A 205 11.26 23.18 -16.25
N GLY A 206 10.12 22.92 -16.88
CA GLY A 206 10.01 22.69 -18.33
C GLY A 206 9.50 21.31 -18.72
N LEU A 207 9.30 20.36 -17.79
CA LEU A 207 8.70 19.06 -18.15
C LEU A 207 7.26 19.22 -18.63
N VAL A 208 6.54 20.24 -18.15
CA VAL A 208 5.16 20.54 -18.55
C VAL A 208 4.99 20.93 -20.03
N GLN A 209 6.09 21.10 -20.77
CA GLN A 209 6.03 21.29 -22.22
C GLN A 209 5.51 20.05 -22.95
N HIS A 210 5.60 18.88 -22.32
CA HIS A 210 5.00 17.65 -22.83
C HIS A 210 3.54 17.56 -22.39
N PRO A 211 2.57 17.30 -23.30
CA PRO A 211 1.16 17.20 -22.95
C PRO A 211 0.91 16.19 -21.82
N GLY A 212 0.27 16.65 -20.74
CA GLY A 212 -0.10 15.81 -19.59
C GLY A 212 1.04 15.50 -18.62
N GLN A 213 2.27 15.94 -18.88
CA GLN A 213 3.39 15.79 -17.97
C GLN A 213 3.33 16.85 -16.85
N LYS A 214 3.55 16.43 -15.61
CA LYS A 214 3.70 17.32 -14.45
C LYS A 214 5.18 17.61 -14.19
N GLU A 215 5.47 18.72 -13.51
CA GLU A 215 6.80 18.89 -12.94
C GLU A 215 7.04 17.86 -11.82
N ILE A 216 8.32 17.55 -11.58
CA ILE A 216 8.76 16.53 -10.62
C ILE A 216 9.66 17.19 -9.57
N ALA A 217 9.29 17.04 -8.30
CA ALA A 217 10.09 17.45 -7.16
C ALA A 217 10.81 16.25 -6.56
N ILE A 218 12.11 16.38 -6.27
CA ILE A 218 12.92 15.36 -5.58
C ILE A 218 13.59 16.02 -4.39
N THR A 219 13.35 15.51 -3.19
CA THR A 219 13.98 16.02 -1.97
C THR A 219 15.08 15.06 -1.52
N LEU A 220 16.28 15.58 -1.29
CA LEU A 220 17.46 14.83 -0.88
C LEU A 220 17.98 15.35 0.47
N ARG A 221 18.18 14.43 1.42
CA ARG A 221 18.75 14.74 2.73
C ARG A 221 20.16 15.35 2.61
N GLN A 222 20.39 16.43 3.35
CA GLN A 222 21.72 16.98 3.56
C GLN A 222 22.43 16.17 4.64
N ARG A 223 23.60 15.63 4.31
CA ARG A 223 24.50 15.03 5.29
C ARG A 223 25.65 16.01 5.56
N PRO A 224 25.77 16.58 6.77
CA PRO A 224 26.84 17.51 7.11
C PRO A 224 28.21 16.92 6.79
N GLY A 225 29.00 17.64 5.99
CA GLY A 225 30.37 17.25 5.63
C GLY A 225 30.49 16.23 4.47
N ASN A 226 29.37 15.71 3.94
CA ASN A 226 29.45 14.70 2.87
C ASN A 226 29.41 15.32 1.47
N TYR A 227 28.51 16.28 1.22
CA TYR A 227 28.32 16.87 -0.11
C TYR A 227 27.94 18.35 -0.03
N THR A 228 28.26 19.11 -1.08
CA THR A 228 27.78 20.48 -1.28
C THR A 228 26.71 20.50 -2.37
N LEU A 229 25.91 21.56 -2.43
CA LEU A 229 24.87 21.70 -3.45
C LEU A 229 25.48 21.64 -4.88
N GLU A 230 26.65 22.24 -5.08
CA GLU A 230 27.37 22.29 -6.36
C GLU A 230 27.76 20.90 -6.87
N ALA A 231 28.08 19.97 -5.96
CA ALA A 231 28.39 18.59 -6.33
C ALA A 231 27.14 17.78 -6.74
N ILE A 232 25.97 18.17 -6.22
CA ILE A 232 24.70 17.44 -6.39
C ILE A 232 23.91 17.95 -7.59
N GLN A 233 23.98 19.25 -7.88
CA GLN A 233 23.25 19.89 -8.97
C GLN A 233 23.43 19.21 -10.34
N PRO A 234 24.66 18.83 -10.77
CA PRO A 234 24.85 18.12 -12.05
C PRO A 234 24.12 16.77 -12.11
N LEU A 235 24.03 16.07 -10.98
CA LEU A 235 23.35 14.76 -10.90
C LEU A 235 21.84 14.91 -11.07
N MET A 236 21.26 15.92 -10.41
CA MET A 236 19.83 16.22 -10.55
C MET A 236 19.51 16.72 -11.96
N TYR A 237 20.39 17.54 -12.55
CA TYR A 237 20.28 17.95 -13.95
C TYR A 237 20.20 16.73 -14.88
N GLN A 238 21.17 15.82 -14.76
CA GLN A 238 21.24 14.61 -15.57
C GLN A 238 19.99 13.74 -15.38
N LEU A 239 19.52 13.57 -14.14
CA LEU A 239 18.33 12.77 -13.84
C LEU A 239 17.08 13.33 -14.52
N TYR A 240 16.83 14.65 -14.43
CA TYR A 240 15.69 15.26 -15.11
C TYR A 240 15.80 15.15 -16.63
N HIS A 241 17.02 15.28 -17.19
CA HIS A 241 17.23 15.07 -18.63
C HIS A 241 16.94 13.64 -19.07
N GLN A 242 17.31 12.64 -18.26
CA GLN A 242 16.98 11.25 -18.53
C GLN A 242 15.46 11.01 -18.52
N MET A 243 14.74 11.59 -17.55
CA MET A 243 13.26 11.52 -17.50
C MET A 243 12.62 12.21 -18.72
N ASN A 244 13.12 13.39 -19.08
CA ASN A 244 12.65 14.13 -20.26
C ASN A 244 12.88 13.34 -21.57
N ALA A 245 14.06 12.74 -21.73
CA ALA A 245 14.36 11.89 -22.88
C ALA A 245 13.45 10.64 -22.93
N HIS A 246 13.12 10.06 -21.76
CA HIS A 246 12.16 8.97 -21.67
C HIS A 246 10.76 9.40 -22.14
N ILE A 247 10.27 10.56 -21.70
CA ILE A 247 8.97 11.10 -22.11
C ILE A 247 8.95 11.35 -23.62
N GLN A 248 10.00 11.96 -24.18
CA GLN A 248 10.12 12.23 -25.62
C GLN A 248 10.15 10.95 -26.46
N SER A 249 10.90 9.94 -26.02
CA SER A 249 11.06 8.69 -26.77
C SER A 249 9.87 7.76 -26.67
N SER A 250 9.22 7.68 -25.50
CA SER A 250 8.06 6.83 -25.28
C SER A 250 6.74 7.48 -25.69
N GLY A 251 6.69 8.82 -25.80
CA GLY A 251 5.47 9.59 -25.96
C GLY A 251 4.50 9.48 -24.77
N ARG A 252 4.96 8.92 -23.64
CA ARG A 252 4.15 8.67 -22.45
C ARG A 252 4.61 9.58 -21.30
N PRO A 253 3.74 10.40 -20.71
CA PRO A 253 4.08 11.16 -19.51
C PRO A 253 4.27 10.21 -18.32
N LEU A 254 5.16 10.61 -17.43
CA LEU A 254 5.35 9.98 -16.13
C LEU A 254 4.18 10.39 -15.21
N SER A 255 3.70 9.44 -14.41
CA SER A 255 2.56 9.63 -13.50
C SER A 255 2.84 9.06 -12.10
N ALA A 256 1.93 9.33 -11.17
CA ALA A 256 1.96 8.68 -9.86
C ALA A 256 1.79 7.15 -10.01
N GLY A 257 2.53 6.40 -9.21
CA GLY A 257 2.64 4.95 -9.32
C GLY A 257 3.62 4.45 -10.39
N ASP A 258 4.29 5.34 -11.13
CA ASP A 258 5.38 4.94 -12.03
C ASP A 258 6.71 4.77 -11.30
N VAL A 259 7.55 3.91 -11.87
CA VAL A 259 8.92 3.65 -11.44
C VAL A 259 9.83 4.03 -12.60
N PHE A 260 10.86 4.84 -12.31
CA PHE A 260 11.89 5.23 -13.28
C PHE A 260 13.26 4.70 -12.85
N PRO A 261 13.70 3.54 -13.38
CA PRO A 261 15.04 3.03 -13.13
C PRO A 261 16.10 3.96 -13.73
N CYS A 262 17.16 4.25 -12.97
CA CYS A 262 18.25 5.09 -13.45
C CYS A 262 19.57 4.74 -12.74
N GLN A 263 20.67 5.26 -13.29
CA GLN A 263 21.98 5.18 -12.67
C GLN A 263 22.41 6.59 -12.27
N LEU A 264 22.74 6.78 -11.00
CA LEU A 264 23.26 8.04 -10.46
C LEU A 264 24.74 7.88 -10.14
N ASN A 265 25.58 8.81 -10.57
CA ASN A 265 27.00 8.80 -10.22
C ASN A 265 27.23 9.60 -8.93
N THR A 266 26.94 9.02 -7.77
CA THR A 266 26.95 9.77 -6.50
C THR A 266 28.39 10.11 -6.08
N PRO A 267 28.63 11.24 -5.38
CA PRO A 267 29.99 11.66 -5.07
C PRO A 267 30.77 10.72 -4.14
N ASP A 268 30.06 9.94 -3.31
CA ASP A 268 30.64 9.01 -2.33
C ASP A 268 30.71 7.55 -2.78
N ARG A 269 29.80 7.10 -3.64
CA ARG A 269 29.69 5.70 -4.06
C ARG A 269 30.01 5.49 -5.53
N GLY A 270 30.16 6.56 -6.31
CA GLY A 270 30.28 6.47 -7.76
C GLY A 270 28.97 6.01 -8.39
N PRO A 271 29.02 5.25 -9.50
CA PRO A 271 27.84 4.74 -10.17
C PRO A 271 26.98 3.86 -9.26
N LEU A 272 25.72 4.23 -9.09
CA LEU A 272 24.73 3.54 -8.27
C LEU A 272 23.45 3.34 -9.07
N ASP A 273 23.04 2.09 -9.22
CA ASP A 273 21.76 1.73 -9.82
C ASP A 273 20.63 1.91 -8.79
N VAL A 274 19.66 2.74 -9.14
CA VAL A 274 18.53 3.11 -8.29
C VAL A 274 17.25 3.20 -9.11
N ALA A 275 16.14 3.50 -8.45
CA ALA A 275 14.91 3.89 -9.13
C ALA A 275 14.33 5.15 -8.49
N ILE A 276 13.58 5.91 -9.28
CA ILE A 276 12.72 6.98 -8.78
C ILE A 276 11.29 6.46 -8.70
N LEU A 277 10.76 6.37 -7.49
CA LEU A 277 9.36 6.04 -7.24
C LEU A 277 8.55 7.33 -7.31
N LEU A 278 7.60 7.42 -8.24
CA LEU A 278 6.81 8.61 -8.47
C LEU A 278 5.46 8.51 -7.76
N ILE A 279 5.12 9.52 -6.98
CA ILE A 279 3.83 9.65 -6.30
C ILE A 279 3.27 11.06 -6.42
N HIS A 280 2.02 11.25 -6.00
CA HIS A 280 1.52 12.59 -5.74
C HIS A 280 2.30 13.24 -4.61
N ALA A 281 2.71 14.50 -4.80
CA ALA A 281 3.48 15.19 -3.78
C ALA A 281 2.70 15.32 -2.45
N PRO A 282 3.31 14.97 -1.30
CA PRO A 282 2.72 15.21 0.01
C PRO A 282 2.46 16.72 0.23
N PRO A 283 1.44 17.11 1.01
CA PRO A 283 1.17 18.52 1.34
C PRO A 283 2.38 19.28 1.88
N GLU A 284 3.21 18.63 2.68
CA GLU A 284 4.43 19.15 3.29
C GLU A 284 5.42 19.62 2.21
N CYS A 285 5.56 18.84 1.14
CA CYS A 285 6.44 19.12 0.01
C CYS A 285 5.88 20.17 -0.96
N LYS A 286 4.56 20.45 -0.93
CA LYS A 286 3.90 21.42 -1.82
C LYS A 286 3.96 22.86 -1.31
N SER A 287 4.09 23.06 0.00
CA SER A 287 3.95 24.38 0.63
C SER A 287 4.97 25.42 0.14
N THR A 288 6.13 24.96 -0.35
CA THR A 288 7.24 25.79 -0.82
C THR A 288 7.29 25.92 -2.34
N LEU A 289 6.41 25.24 -3.07
CA LEU A 289 6.40 25.20 -4.54
C LEU A 289 5.32 26.14 -5.09
N GLU A 290 5.64 26.84 -6.18
CA GLU A 290 4.68 27.72 -6.86
C GLU A 290 3.53 26.94 -7.48
N ASN A 291 3.83 25.81 -8.14
CA ASN A 291 2.84 24.89 -8.65
C ASN A 291 2.58 23.77 -7.65
N LYS A 292 1.31 23.60 -7.27
CA LYS A 292 0.87 22.56 -6.33
C LYS A 292 0.58 21.22 -7.01
N ASP A 293 0.43 21.18 -8.33
CA ASP A 293 0.20 19.95 -9.08
C ASP A 293 1.51 19.37 -9.62
N VAL A 294 2.26 18.77 -8.71
CA VAL A 294 3.60 18.23 -8.97
C VAL A 294 3.67 16.76 -8.56
N LEU A 295 4.48 15.99 -9.28
CA LEU A 295 4.88 14.66 -8.85
C LEU A 295 6.03 14.78 -7.86
N TYR A 296 6.10 13.83 -6.95
CA TYR A 296 7.20 13.70 -6.02
C TYR A 296 7.96 12.42 -6.29
N GLY A 297 9.27 12.55 -6.51
CA GLY A 297 10.17 11.45 -6.81
C GLY A 297 10.98 11.07 -5.57
N LEU A 298 10.88 9.81 -5.18
CA LEU A 298 11.67 9.20 -4.12
C LEU A 298 12.78 8.35 -4.74
N ILE A 299 14.04 8.66 -4.41
CA ILE A 299 15.18 7.81 -4.78
C ILE A 299 15.12 6.57 -3.89
N ALA A 300 14.97 5.42 -4.54
CA ALA A 300 14.83 4.12 -3.91
C ALA A 300 15.91 3.15 -4.39
N THR A 301 16.28 2.23 -3.51
CA THR A 301 17.12 1.08 -3.87
C THR A 301 16.38 0.14 -4.82
N LEU A 302 17.11 -0.76 -5.50
CA LEU A 302 16.49 -1.77 -6.36
C LEU A 302 15.60 -2.76 -5.58
N GLU A 303 15.90 -3.01 -4.31
CA GLU A 303 15.07 -3.87 -3.45
C GLU A 303 13.73 -3.22 -3.12
N GLU A 304 13.74 -1.92 -2.82
CA GLU A 304 12.53 -1.13 -2.58
C GLU A 304 11.70 -0.96 -3.85
N MET A 305 12.37 -0.78 -5.00
CA MET A 305 11.72 -0.81 -6.30
C MET A 305 10.97 -2.15 -6.50
N ALA A 306 11.60 -3.27 -6.16
CA ALA A 306 10.96 -4.58 -6.30
C ALA A 306 9.72 -4.71 -5.39
N VAL A 307 9.77 -4.19 -4.16
CA VAL A 307 8.61 -4.13 -3.26
C VAL A 307 7.51 -3.26 -3.85
N PHE A 308 7.85 -2.05 -4.31
CA PHE A 308 6.90 -1.11 -4.90
C PHE A 308 6.20 -1.71 -6.13
N SER A 309 6.94 -2.36 -7.02
CA SER A 309 6.39 -3.00 -8.22
C SER A 309 5.55 -4.23 -7.91
N LYS A 310 5.91 -5.04 -6.91
CA LYS A 310 5.20 -6.28 -6.59
C LYS A 310 3.97 -6.06 -5.70
N TYR A 311 4.09 -5.21 -4.69
CA TYR A 311 3.08 -5.02 -3.66
C TYR A 311 2.43 -3.63 -3.64
N GLY A 312 2.83 -2.75 -4.55
CA GLY A 312 2.21 -1.45 -4.74
C GLY A 312 2.80 -0.34 -3.87
N ALA A 313 2.39 0.89 -4.20
CA ALA A 313 2.90 2.11 -3.59
C ALA A 313 2.56 2.20 -2.11
N ALA A 314 1.29 1.95 -1.73
CA ALA A 314 0.85 2.08 -0.35
C ALA A 314 1.65 1.19 0.61
N ARG A 315 1.80 -0.11 0.32
CA ARG A 315 2.57 -1.03 1.18
C ARG A 315 4.03 -0.61 1.30
N CYS A 316 4.67 -0.34 0.17
CA CYS A 316 6.09 0.03 0.14
C CYS A 316 6.34 1.32 0.93
N LEU A 317 5.61 2.39 0.57
CA LEU A 317 5.92 3.73 1.05
C LEU A 317 5.46 3.98 2.49
N THR A 318 4.37 3.36 2.94
CA THR A 318 3.94 3.50 4.34
C THR A 318 4.87 2.79 5.30
N ASN A 319 5.43 1.63 4.91
CA ASN A 319 6.47 0.95 5.68
C ASN A 319 7.77 1.76 5.69
N MET A 320 8.19 2.33 4.55
CA MET A 320 9.36 3.22 4.50
C MET A 320 9.15 4.49 5.35
N GLY A 321 7.95 5.08 5.29
CA GLY A 321 7.58 6.25 6.07
C GLY A 321 7.57 5.96 7.57
N ASN A 322 7.06 4.79 7.97
CA ASN A 322 7.09 4.32 9.35
C ASN A 322 8.54 4.17 9.88
N ASP A 323 9.44 3.58 9.08
CA ASP A 323 10.85 3.42 9.47
C ASP A 323 11.61 4.75 9.57
N LEU A 324 11.24 5.74 8.75
CA LEU A 324 11.83 7.08 8.77
C LEU A 324 11.07 8.07 9.66
N GLU A 325 10.02 7.63 10.35
CA GLU A 325 9.16 8.46 11.19
C GLU A 325 8.54 9.67 10.46
N THR A 326 8.15 9.47 9.20
CA THR A 326 7.56 10.48 8.32
C THR A 326 6.21 10.04 7.79
N TRP A 327 5.17 10.86 8.02
CA TRP A 327 3.80 10.54 7.63
C TRP A 327 3.42 11.04 6.22
N PRO A 328 2.63 10.28 5.44
CA PRO A 328 2.47 8.82 5.48
C PRO A 328 3.61 8.10 4.74
N VAL A 329 4.49 8.85 4.10
CA VAL A 329 5.56 8.36 3.23
C VAL A 329 6.85 9.14 3.54
N PRO A 330 8.03 8.68 3.08
CA PRO A 330 9.26 9.45 3.18
C PRO A 330 9.11 10.86 2.58
N LEU A 331 9.54 11.87 3.34
CA LEU A 331 9.55 13.28 2.90
C LEU A 331 10.90 13.71 2.30
N TRP A 332 11.88 12.83 2.32
CA TRP A 332 13.16 12.99 1.63
C TRP A 332 13.73 11.64 1.23
N SER A 333 14.66 11.69 0.30
CA SER A 333 15.50 10.58 -0.11
C SER A 333 16.86 10.65 0.56
N ASP A 334 17.48 9.49 0.75
CA ASP A 334 18.87 9.35 1.13
C ASP A 334 19.39 8.18 0.27
N TRP A 335 20.34 8.40 -0.63
CA TRP A 335 20.87 7.31 -1.46
C TRP A 335 21.96 6.49 -0.75
N SER A 336 22.41 6.97 0.41
CA SER A 336 23.47 6.33 1.19
C SER A 336 22.95 5.44 2.32
N ARG A 337 21.63 5.44 2.58
CA ARG A 337 21.01 4.48 3.52
C ARG A 337 20.92 3.08 2.89
N PRO A 338 20.83 2.02 3.71
CA PRO A 338 20.39 0.71 3.23
C PRO A 338 18.90 0.76 2.81
N SER A 339 18.46 -0.28 2.11
CA SER A 339 17.05 -0.54 1.84
C SER A 339 16.25 -0.59 3.14
N LEU A 340 15.09 0.06 3.19
CA LEU A 340 14.20 0.04 4.35
C LEU A 340 13.21 -1.12 4.29
N VAL A 341 12.86 -1.52 3.06
CA VAL A 341 11.98 -2.65 2.79
C VAL A 341 12.54 -3.50 1.66
N THR A 342 12.32 -4.80 1.77
CA THR A 342 12.73 -5.82 0.80
C THR A 342 11.57 -6.78 0.53
N LEU A 343 11.67 -7.60 -0.51
CA LEU A 343 10.64 -8.61 -0.79
C LEU A 343 10.49 -9.63 0.35
N GLN A 344 11.58 -9.91 1.08
CA GLN A 344 11.61 -10.87 2.18
C GLN A 344 10.74 -10.42 3.35
N ASP A 345 10.65 -9.10 3.59
CA ASP A 345 9.80 -8.51 4.64
C ASP A 345 8.31 -8.77 4.45
N PHE A 346 7.89 -9.22 3.26
CA PHE A 346 6.50 -9.56 2.95
C PHE A 346 6.34 -10.99 2.44
N SER A 347 7.35 -11.83 2.66
CA SER A 347 7.29 -13.25 2.32
C SER A 347 6.15 -13.94 3.06
N GLY A 348 5.36 -14.70 2.30
CA GLY A 348 4.16 -15.36 2.81
C GLY A 348 2.94 -14.44 2.91
N SER A 349 3.00 -13.18 2.46
CA SER A 349 1.83 -12.30 2.42
C SER A 349 0.70 -12.94 1.61
N LEU A 350 -0.54 -12.66 2.02
CA LEU A 350 -1.74 -13.11 1.33
C LEU A 350 -1.76 -12.70 -0.14
N THR A 351 -1.20 -11.52 -0.46
CA THR A 351 -1.10 -11.01 -1.84
C THR A 351 -0.15 -11.83 -2.72
N GLU A 352 0.71 -12.70 -2.15
CA GLU A 352 1.49 -13.67 -2.93
C GLU A 352 0.70 -14.92 -3.31
N ARG A 353 -0.44 -15.17 -2.64
CA ARG A 353 -1.22 -16.42 -2.75
C ARG A 353 -2.52 -16.23 -3.52
N VAL A 354 -2.85 -15.01 -3.90
CA VAL A 354 -4.13 -14.64 -4.49
C VAL A 354 -3.90 -13.81 -5.76
N PRO A 355 -4.82 -13.84 -6.74
CA PRO A 355 -4.72 -12.97 -7.90
C PRO A 355 -4.80 -11.49 -7.49
N VAL A 356 -3.77 -10.72 -7.85
CA VAL A 356 -3.69 -9.29 -7.58
C VAL A 356 -3.78 -8.51 -8.88
N LEU A 357 -4.72 -7.57 -8.93
CA LEU A 357 -4.83 -6.59 -10.00
C LEU A 357 -3.99 -5.37 -9.66
N MET A 358 -3.07 -5.06 -10.57
CA MET A 358 -2.20 -3.89 -10.48
C MET A 358 -3.02 -2.64 -10.85
N THR A 359 -3.72 -2.11 -9.84
CA THR A 359 -4.52 -0.90 -9.96
C THR A 359 -3.77 0.31 -9.43
N ARG A 360 -4.13 1.49 -9.95
CA ARG A 360 -3.66 2.81 -9.49
C ARG A 360 -4.86 3.67 -9.14
N ASN A 361 -4.70 4.70 -8.32
CA ASN A 361 -5.78 5.64 -8.02
C ASN A 361 -7.04 4.95 -7.46
N ILE A 362 -6.86 3.96 -6.58
CA ILE A 362 -7.91 3.38 -5.74
C ILE A 362 -7.51 3.61 -4.29
N VAL A 363 -8.43 4.15 -3.50
CA VAL A 363 -8.24 4.38 -2.07
C VAL A 363 -9.35 3.67 -1.32
N ALA A 364 -9.01 2.96 -0.24
CA ALA A 364 -9.98 2.35 0.66
C ALA A 364 -9.73 2.78 2.10
N THR A 365 -10.76 3.33 2.74
CA THR A 365 -10.72 3.88 4.10
C THR A 365 -11.77 3.20 4.97
N LEU A 366 -11.34 2.47 6.00
CA LEU A 366 -12.22 1.89 7.01
C LEU A 366 -12.41 2.88 8.17
N ASP A 367 -13.61 3.41 8.33
CA ASP A 367 -14.04 4.22 9.47
C ASP A 367 -14.69 3.32 10.53
N THR A 368 -14.05 3.24 11.69
CA THR A 368 -14.48 2.35 12.78
C THR A 368 -15.62 2.92 13.61
N LEU A 369 -15.85 4.23 13.60
CA LEU A 369 -16.96 4.84 14.34
C LEU A 369 -18.28 4.70 13.57
N SER A 370 -18.22 4.85 12.25
CA SER A 370 -19.41 4.71 11.39
C SER A 370 -19.60 3.30 10.82
N HIS A 371 -18.71 2.35 11.16
CA HIS A 371 -18.70 0.98 10.62
C HIS A 371 -18.81 0.97 9.09
N ARG A 372 -18.01 1.82 8.44
CA ARG A 372 -18.11 2.10 7.01
C ARG A 372 -16.76 2.04 6.32
N LEU A 373 -16.69 1.25 5.26
CA LEU A 373 -15.59 1.26 4.31
C LEU A 373 -15.92 2.21 3.16
N THR A 374 -15.16 3.28 3.01
CA THR A 374 -15.25 4.15 1.82
C THR A 374 -14.26 3.67 0.79
N LEU A 375 -14.75 3.39 -0.42
CA LEU A 375 -13.95 3.00 -1.57
C LEU A 375 -14.06 4.07 -2.65
N VAL A 376 -12.96 4.75 -2.94
CA VAL A 376 -12.86 5.77 -3.97
C VAL A 376 -12.10 5.20 -5.16
N VAL A 377 -12.75 5.16 -6.32
CA VAL A 377 -12.20 4.59 -7.55
C VAL A 377 -12.14 5.66 -8.63
N SER A 378 -10.95 5.96 -9.14
CA SER A 378 -10.84 6.87 -10.30
C SER A 378 -11.45 6.24 -11.56
N ALA A 379 -11.85 7.08 -12.52
CA ALA A 379 -12.30 6.59 -13.84
C ALA A 379 -11.30 5.65 -14.52
N SER A 380 -9.99 5.96 -14.44
CA SER A 380 -8.93 5.14 -15.03
C SER A 380 -8.80 3.76 -14.37
N ALA A 381 -8.94 3.71 -13.05
CA ALA A 381 -8.93 2.45 -12.30
C ALA A 381 -10.18 1.63 -12.61
N LEU A 382 -11.33 2.30 -12.72
CA LEU A 382 -12.61 1.66 -12.97
C LEU A 382 -12.62 0.91 -14.30
N ASP A 383 -12.04 1.47 -15.36
CA ASP A 383 -12.00 0.78 -16.65
C ASP A 383 -11.16 -0.51 -16.59
N LEU A 384 -10.05 -0.51 -15.83
CA LEU A 384 -9.25 -1.70 -15.57
C LEU A 384 -10.02 -2.73 -14.73
N ILE A 385 -10.64 -2.26 -13.63
CA ILE A 385 -11.47 -3.10 -12.77
C ILE A 385 -12.60 -3.73 -13.58
N GLN A 386 -13.31 -2.98 -14.42
CA GLN A 386 -14.41 -3.51 -15.24
C GLN A 386 -13.93 -4.54 -16.27
N ALA A 387 -12.74 -4.35 -16.87
CA ALA A 387 -12.17 -5.31 -17.79
C ALA A 387 -11.89 -6.66 -17.10
N ASP A 388 -11.38 -6.63 -15.88
CA ASP A 388 -11.06 -7.83 -15.11
C ASP A 388 -12.27 -8.44 -14.39
N LEU A 389 -13.16 -7.62 -13.82
CA LEU A 389 -14.38 -8.10 -13.16
C LEU A 389 -15.27 -8.89 -14.12
N ARG A 390 -15.28 -8.57 -15.42
CA ARG A 390 -16.00 -9.37 -16.43
C ARG A 390 -15.50 -10.81 -16.55
N ARG A 391 -14.27 -11.11 -16.09
CA ARG A 391 -13.73 -12.47 -15.99
C ARG A 391 -14.26 -13.23 -14.78
N PHE A 392 -14.85 -12.49 -13.83
CA PHE A 392 -15.33 -12.97 -12.54
C PHE A 392 -16.79 -12.54 -12.30
N PRO A 393 -17.72 -12.91 -13.20
CA PRO A 393 -19.11 -12.54 -13.03
C PRO A 393 -19.67 -13.18 -11.75
N PRO A 394 -20.68 -12.55 -11.12
CA PRO A 394 -21.44 -13.18 -10.06
C PRO A 394 -21.92 -14.57 -10.46
N ALA A 395 -22.04 -15.46 -9.47
CA ALA A 395 -22.51 -16.82 -9.68
C ALA A 395 -23.87 -16.80 -10.40
N GLN A 396 -23.95 -17.44 -11.58
CA GLN A 396 -25.24 -17.63 -12.22
C GLN A 396 -26.10 -18.59 -11.39
N PRO A 397 -27.43 -18.42 -11.36
CA PRO A 397 -28.32 -19.35 -10.66
C PRO A 397 -28.04 -20.81 -11.07
N GLY A 398 -27.71 -21.65 -10.09
CA GLY A 398 -27.40 -23.08 -10.32
C GLY A 398 -25.93 -23.40 -10.62
N VAL A 399 -25.05 -22.40 -10.72
CA VAL A 399 -23.60 -22.60 -10.81
C VAL A 399 -22.99 -22.23 -9.48
N ILE A 400 -22.35 -23.19 -8.80
CA ILE A 400 -21.45 -22.89 -7.67
C ILE A 400 -20.21 -22.26 -8.29
N SER A 401 -20.27 -20.96 -8.56
CA SER A 401 -19.07 -20.20 -8.84
C SER A 401 -18.41 -20.01 -7.48
N ASP A 402 -17.26 -20.66 -7.27
CA ASP A 402 -16.34 -20.22 -6.22
C ASP A 402 -16.12 -18.74 -6.47
N LEU A 403 -16.73 -17.91 -5.63
CA LEU A 403 -16.73 -16.46 -5.83
C LEU A 403 -15.29 -16.03 -5.97
N ALA A 404 -14.93 -15.58 -7.17
CA ALA A 404 -13.55 -15.36 -7.49
C ALA A 404 -13.01 -14.26 -6.57
N ARG A 405 -11.92 -14.60 -5.89
CA ARG A 405 -11.22 -13.66 -5.06
C ARG A 405 -10.56 -12.62 -5.96
N CYS A 406 -10.95 -11.37 -5.81
CA CYS A 406 -10.37 -10.25 -6.55
C CYS A 406 -9.64 -9.34 -5.57
N THR A 407 -8.32 -9.24 -5.71
CA THR A 407 -7.49 -8.37 -4.87
C THR A 407 -6.93 -7.21 -5.68
N PHE A 408 -6.97 -6.02 -5.11
CA PHE A 408 -6.50 -4.78 -5.73
C PHE A 408 -5.42 -4.16 -4.86
N LEU A 409 -4.40 -3.58 -5.48
CA LEU A 409 -3.46 -2.72 -4.77
C LEU A 409 -4.06 -1.33 -4.63
N LEU A 410 -3.88 -0.75 -3.44
CA LEU A 410 -4.36 0.58 -3.12
C LEU A 410 -3.24 1.61 -3.28
N ASP A 411 -3.64 2.84 -3.55
CA ASP A 411 -2.74 3.98 -3.65
C ASP A 411 -2.58 4.69 -2.30
N VAL A 412 -1.59 5.58 -2.24
CA VAL A 412 -1.38 6.43 -1.07
C VAL A 412 -2.39 7.58 -1.09
N ASP A 413 -3.25 7.64 -0.09
CA ASP A 413 -4.02 8.81 0.30
C ASP A 413 -3.28 9.65 1.36
N ALA A 414 -3.01 10.91 1.02
CA ALA A 414 -2.46 11.90 1.95
C ALA A 414 -3.48 12.38 2.99
N GLY A 415 -4.78 12.19 2.74
CA GLY A 415 -5.89 12.48 3.66
C GLY A 415 -6.08 11.43 4.75
N ALA A 416 -5.36 10.31 4.68
CA ALA A 416 -5.41 9.26 5.67
C ALA A 416 -5.06 9.75 7.08
N GLN A 417 -5.79 9.24 8.09
CA GLN A 417 -5.44 9.43 9.49
C GLN A 417 -4.47 8.35 9.99
N ALA A 418 -4.64 7.13 9.49
CA ALA A 418 -3.79 5.99 9.77
C ALA A 418 -3.72 5.03 8.58
N TYR A 419 -2.62 4.30 8.49
CA TYR A 419 -2.39 3.18 7.59
C TYR A 419 -2.25 1.90 8.42
N LEU A 420 -2.82 0.84 7.89
CA LEU A 420 -2.45 -0.50 8.27
C LEU A 420 -1.09 -0.81 7.65
N THR A 421 -0.19 -1.36 8.45
CA THR A 421 1.15 -1.80 8.04
C THR A 421 1.37 -3.22 8.54
N TRP A 422 2.13 -4.01 7.80
CA TRP A 422 2.37 -5.41 8.14
C TRP A 422 3.68 -5.89 7.55
N ARG A 423 4.41 -6.75 8.27
CA ARG A 423 5.59 -7.47 7.80
C ARG A 423 5.56 -8.93 8.24
N THR A 424 6.29 -9.78 7.53
CA THR A 424 6.49 -11.19 7.87
C THR A 424 6.93 -11.33 9.33
N GLY A 425 6.28 -12.24 10.04
CA GLY A 425 6.51 -12.47 11.47
C GLY A 425 5.58 -11.69 12.40
N GLN A 426 4.81 -10.72 11.90
CA GLN A 426 3.76 -10.06 12.68
C GLN A 426 2.48 -10.90 12.71
N ALA A 427 1.86 -10.99 13.89
CA ALA A 427 0.63 -11.76 14.10
C ALA A 427 -0.62 -11.12 13.43
N GLY A 428 -0.58 -9.82 13.17
CA GLY A 428 -1.68 -9.04 12.60
C GLY A 428 -1.24 -7.63 12.20
N PRO A 429 -2.17 -6.77 11.74
CA PRO A 429 -1.88 -5.38 11.38
C PRO A 429 -1.20 -4.63 12.52
N ALA A 430 -0.23 -3.78 12.16
CA ALA A 430 0.22 -2.65 12.95
C ALA A 430 -0.38 -1.34 12.40
N ILE A 431 -0.51 -0.34 13.26
CA ILE A 431 -1.06 0.97 12.90
C ILE A 431 0.09 1.98 12.80
N PHE A 432 0.21 2.62 11.64
CA PHE A 432 1.01 3.83 11.44
C PHE A 432 0.05 5.02 11.33
N ASN A 433 0.23 6.08 12.12
CA ASN A 433 -0.78 7.14 12.26
C ASN A 433 -0.21 8.56 12.23
N ALA A 434 -0.97 9.48 11.62
CA ALA A 434 -0.68 10.91 11.55
C ALA A 434 -0.94 11.64 12.87
N ARG A 435 -1.90 11.13 13.65
CA ARG A 435 -2.47 11.79 14.84
C ARG A 435 -2.80 10.76 15.91
N PRO A 436 -2.80 11.13 17.20
CA PRO A 436 -3.29 10.26 18.26
C PRO A 436 -4.73 9.80 17.99
N ASN A 437 -5.05 8.56 18.36
CA ASN A 437 -6.40 7.96 18.28
C ASN A 437 -7.09 8.11 16.91
N PRO A 438 -6.50 7.56 15.83
CA PRO A 438 -7.14 7.59 14.51
C PRO A 438 -8.47 6.81 14.55
N THR A 439 -9.50 7.36 13.93
CA THR A 439 -10.83 6.71 13.81
C THR A 439 -11.04 6.13 12.41
N SER A 440 -10.08 6.31 11.52
CA SER A 440 -10.12 5.82 10.15
C SER A 440 -8.76 5.25 9.73
N PHE A 441 -8.80 4.10 9.07
CA PHE A 441 -7.63 3.32 8.69
C PHE A 441 -7.63 3.04 7.20
N HIS A 442 -6.51 3.29 6.55
CA HIS A 442 -6.30 2.95 5.15
C HIS A 442 -5.59 1.61 5.02
N GLY A 443 -6.06 0.77 4.11
CA GLY A 443 -5.36 -0.43 3.70
C GLY A 443 -4.33 -0.15 2.60
N CYS A 444 -3.38 -1.06 2.43
CA CYS A 444 -2.43 -1.08 1.33
C CYS A 444 -2.89 -1.94 0.14
N TRP A 445 -3.83 -2.85 0.39
CA TRP A 445 -4.55 -3.63 -0.61
C TRP A 445 -5.97 -3.89 -0.13
N MET A 446 -6.85 -4.28 -1.05
CA MET A 446 -8.21 -4.68 -0.73
C MET A 446 -8.57 -5.97 -1.45
N SER A 447 -9.29 -6.88 -0.79
CA SER A 447 -9.74 -8.14 -1.39
C SER A 447 -11.25 -8.30 -1.26
N PHE A 448 -11.92 -8.60 -2.37
CA PHE A 448 -13.28 -9.13 -2.38
C PHE A 448 -13.20 -10.65 -2.33
N SER A 449 -13.76 -11.24 -1.28
CA SER A 449 -13.75 -12.68 -1.04
C SER A 449 -15.21 -13.13 -0.88
N GLY A 450 -15.65 -14.10 -1.66
CA GLY A 450 -16.99 -14.63 -1.46
C GLY A 450 -17.06 -15.73 -0.42
N ILE A 451 -18.25 -15.86 0.15
CA ILE A 451 -18.61 -16.94 1.04
C ILE A 451 -19.27 -18.02 0.18
N GLY A 452 -18.60 -19.17 0.07
CA GLY A 452 -19.14 -20.31 -0.66
C GLY A 452 -20.37 -20.91 0.04
N PRO A 453 -21.26 -21.63 -0.68
CA PRO A 453 -22.47 -22.20 -0.10
C PRO A 453 -22.22 -23.11 1.12
N THR A 454 -21.09 -23.82 1.13
CA THR A 454 -20.69 -24.70 2.25
C THR A 454 -20.20 -23.94 3.47
N GLN A 455 -19.84 -22.66 3.32
CA GLN A 455 -19.30 -21.79 4.37
C GLN A 455 -20.36 -20.85 4.94
N GLU A 456 -21.51 -20.67 4.29
CA GLU A 456 -22.54 -19.71 4.70
C GLU A 456 -23.05 -19.93 6.13
N ALA A 457 -23.02 -21.17 6.62
CA ALA A 457 -23.42 -21.52 7.98
C ALA A 457 -22.36 -21.15 9.04
N THR A 458 -21.08 -21.00 8.64
CA THR A 458 -19.93 -20.86 9.54
C THR A 458 -19.22 -19.51 9.41
N VAL A 459 -19.38 -18.83 8.27
CA VAL A 459 -18.70 -17.58 7.96
C VAL A 459 -19.74 -16.48 7.79
N ALA A 460 -19.61 -15.44 8.60
CA ALA A 460 -20.43 -14.24 8.47
C ALA A 460 -19.88 -13.33 7.36
N GLU A 461 -20.78 -12.56 6.75
CA GLU A 461 -20.37 -11.40 5.97
C GLU A 461 -19.74 -10.36 6.88
N GLY A 462 -18.76 -9.63 6.36
CA GLY A 462 -18.17 -8.53 7.10
C GLY A 462 -16.94 -7.94 6.44
N ILE A 463 -16.40 -6.91 7.08
CA ILE A 463 -15.18 -6.22 6.67
C ILE A 463 -14.13 -6.43 7.75
N ALA A 464 -12.96 -6.94 7.39
CA ALA A 464 -11.88 -7.23 8.33
C ALA A 464 -10.54 -6.67 7.84
N ALA A 465 -9.74 -6.17 8.77
CA ALA A 465 -8.33 -5.90 8.50
C ALA A 465 -7.55 -7.23 8.48
N VAL A 466 -6.77 -7.45 7.44
CA VAL A 466 -5.94 -8.65 7.27
C VAL A 466 -4.57 -8.19 6.78
N GLU A 467 -3.50 -8.56 7.49
CA GLU A 467 -2.17 -7.98 7.26
C GLU A 467 -2.24 -6.46 7.28
N ASP A 468 -1.82 -5.78 6.21
CA ASP A 468 -1.92 -4.34 5.99
C ASP A 468 -3.05 -3.97 5.00
N GLY A 469 -3.97 -4.89 4.70
CA GLY A 469 -5.07 -4.65 3.78
C GLY A 469 -6.44 -4.86 4.41
N ILE A 470 -7.45 -4.75 3.57
CA ILE A 470 -8.87 -4.86 3.95
C ILE A 470 -9.51 -5.99 3.15
N GLU A 471 -10.05 -7.00 3.83
CA GLU A 471 -10.79 -8.08 3.23
C GLU A 471 -12.30 -7.89 3.46
N LEU A 472 -13.07 -8.03 2.38
CA LEU A 472 -14.52 -7.99 2.39
C LEU A 472 -15.04 -9.40 2.10
N LYS A 473 -15.72 -9.99 3.08
CA LYS A 473 -16.36 -11.29 2.94
C LYS A 473 -17.84 -11.09 2.63
N MET A 474 -18.29 -11.57 1.47
CA MET A 474 -19.63 -11.30 0.94
C MET A 474 -20.33 -12.58 0.50
N ARG A 475 -21.64 -12.65 0.73
CA ARG A 475 -22.51 -13.63 0.08
C ARG A 475 -22.77 -13.23 -1.36
N ALA A 476 -23.28 -14.18 -2.15
CA ALA A 476 -23.58 -13.95 -3.56
C ALA A 476 -24.47 -12.73 -3.82
N VAL A 477 -25.50 -12.52 -2.99
CA VAL A 477 -26.43 -11.38 -3.14
C VAL A 477 -25.74 -10.03 -2.92
N THR A 478 -24.85 -9.95 -1.94
CA THR A 478 -24.09 -8.74 -1.62
C THR A 478 -23.06 -8.44 -2.69
N TRP A 479 -22.36 -9.49 -3.16
CA TRP A 479 -21.45 -9.39 -4.29
C TRP A 479 -22.15 -8.89 -5.56
N GLU A 480 -23.30 -9.45 -5.92
CA GLU A 480 -24.08 -9.01 -7.09
C GLU A 480 -24.35 -7.51 -7.05
N ARG A 481 -24.78 -6.98 -5.89
CA ARG A 481 -25.05 -5.54 -5.74
C ARG A 481 -23.81 -4.68 -5.96
N LEU A 482 -22.69 -5.07 -5.34
CA LEU A 482 -21.42 -4.36 -5.50
C LEU A 482 -20.90 -4.44 -6.93
N TYR A 483 -20.96 -5.63 -7.53
CA TYR A 483 -20.59 -5.88 -8.92
C TYR A 483 -21.41 -5.00 -9.87
N GLN A 484 -22.74 -4.97 -9.72
CA GLN A 484 -23.59 -4.11 -10.55
C GLN A 484 -23.22 -2.64 -10.40
N ALA A 485 -22.97 -2.15 -9.18
CA ALA A 485 -22.54 -0.78 -8.96
C ALA A 485 -21.19 -0.43 -9.63
N LEU A 486 -20.24 -1.37 -9.60
CA LEU A 486 -18.93 -1.25 -10.27
C LEU A 486 -19.08 -1.26 -11.80
N ILE A 487 -19.92 -2.13 -12.36
CA ILE A 487 -20.15 -2.21 -13.81
C ILE A 487 -20.96 -1.01 -14.33
N SER A 488 -21.96 -0.54 -13.59
CA SER A 488 -22.82 0.59 -14.00
C SER A 488 -22.18 1.96 -13.78
N LYS A 489 -21.03 2.04 -13.10
CA LYS A 489 -20.37 3.29 -12.70
C LYS A 489 -21.27 4.17 -11.81
N THR A 490 -22.16 3.57 -11.03
CA THR A 490 -23.08 4.31 -10.14
C THR A 490 -22.60 4.27 -8.70
N PRO A 491 -22.43 5.43 -8.02
CA PRO A 491 -22.16 5.45 -6.59
C PRO A 491 -23.19 4.61 -5.84
N ALA A 492 -22.76 3.87 -4.82
CA ALA A 492 -23.62 2.94 -4.11
C ALA A 492 -23.21 2.80 -2.64
N THR A 493 -24.21 2.54 -1.79
CA THR A 493 -23.99 2.08 -0.43
C THR A 493 -24.47 0.64 -0.33
N VAL A 494 -23.55 -0.29 -0.11
CA VAL A 494 -23.82 -1.73 -0.07
C VAL A 494 -23.63 -2.23 1.36
N PRO A 495 -24.67 -2.78 2.01
CA PRO A 495 -24.52 -3.39 3.33
C PRO A 495 -23.73 -4.71 3.23
N VAL A 496 -22.81 -4.94 4.16
CA VAL A 496 -21.99 -6.16 4.25
C VAL A 496 -21.95 -6.57 5.72
N GLY A 497 -22.76 -7.56 6.11
CA GLY A 497 -22.89 -7.92 7.52
C GLY A 497 -23.44 -6.76 8.36
N SER A 498 -22.70 -6.36 9.40
CA SER A 498 -23.00 -5.18 10.23
C SER A 498 -22.42 -3.88 9.68
N GLU A 499 -21.55 -3.96 8.68
CA GLU A 499 -20.85 -2.81 8.10
C GLU A 499 -21.49 -2.35 6.78
N THR A 500 -20.99 -1.24 6.25
CA THR A 500 -21.38 -0.73 4.94
C THR A 500 -20.17 -0.40 4.07
N ILE A 501 -20.27 -0.67 2.77
CA ILE A 501 -19.34 -0.14 1.77
C ILE A 501 -19.99 1.07 1.12
N GLN A 502 -19.30 2.21 1.11
CA GLN A 502 -19.65 3.38 0.33
C GLN A 502 -18.71 3.48 -0.88
N LEU A 503 -19.23 3.17 -2.07
CA LEU A 503 -18.52 3.25 -3.34
C LEU A 503 -18.71 4.65 -3.96
N SER A 504 -17.60 5.33 -4.21
CA SER A 504 -17.55 6.67 -4.82
C SER A 504 -16.59 6.67 -6.02
N TYR A 505 -16.86 7.53 -7.00
CA TYR A 505 -16.02 7.71 -8.18
C TYR A 505 -15.44 9.11 -8.23
N ALA A 506 -14.15 9.21 -8.51
CA ALA A 506 -13.38 10.46 -8.58
C ALA A 506 -13.10 10.89 -10.03
#